data_AF-A0AAV4JQ72-F1
#
_entry.id   AF-A0AAV4JQ72-F1
#
_cell.length_a   1.000
_cell.length_b   1.000
_cell.length_c   1.000
_cell.angle_alpha   90.00
_cell.angle_beta   90.00
_cell.angle_gamma   90.00
#
_symmetry.space_group_name_H-M   'P 1'
#
loop_
_entity.id
_entity.type
_entity.pdbx_description
1 polymer ?
#
loop_
_entity_poly.entity_id
_entity_poly.type
_entity_poly.pdbx_seq_one_letter_code
_entity_poly.pdbx_strand_id
1 'polypeptide(L)'
;MNKIQSRREIKDELNRCRTRTEKKEAQEKDSIAHREVKQSIKRDKNRFLEEQTERAEQEGASGNMRLVHLITKTLSGKQSKPAIPAEDQQGNSIFTQEGQLARW
;
A
#
# COMPACT_ATOMS: atom_id res chain seq x y z
N MET A 1 -7.87 -0.32 -15.51
CA MET A 1 -8.26 -1.75 -15.31
C MET A 1 -7.73 -2.69 -16.40
N ASN A 2 -7.64 -2.26 -17.66
CA ASN A 2 -7.40 -3.18 -18.79
C ASN A 2 -6.05 -3.91 -18.76
N LYS A 3 -4.94 -3.27 -18.34
CA LYS A 3 -3.59 -3.88 -18.40
C LYS A 3 -3.42 -5.13 -17.52
N ILE A 4 -4.06 -5.18 -16.36
CA ILE A 4 -4.01 -6.34 -15.47
C ILE A 4 -4.79 -7.51 -16.09
N GLN A 5 -5.94 -7.20 -16.68
CA GLN A 5 -6.78 -8.18 -17.36
C GLN A 5 -6.07 -8.75 -18.60
N SER A 6 -5.49 -7.89 -19.45
CA SER A 6 -4.69 -8.33 -20.60
C SER A 6 -3.50 -9.20 -20.20
N ARG A 7 -2.83 -8.88 -19.08
CA ARG A 7 -1.73 -9.71 -18.56
C ARG A 7 -2.23 -11.08 -18.05
N ARG A 8 -3.44 -11.17 -17.51
CA ARG A 8 -4.05 -12.46 -17.12
C ARG A 8 -4.33 -13.31 -18.36
N GLU A 9 -4.90 -12.74 -19.40
CA GLU A 9 -5.20 -13.44 -20.66
C GLU A 9 -3.93 -13.99 -21.31
N ILE A 10 -2.86 -13.19 -21.38
CA ILE A 10 -1.55 -13.65 -21.89
C ILE A 10 -0.97 -14.78 -21.03
N LYS A 11 -1.19 -14.72 -19.70
CA LYS A 11 -0.74 -15.77 -18.79
C LYS A 11 -1.51 -17.07 -18.99
N ASP A 12 -2.80 -16.99 -19.24
CA ASP A 12 -3.65 -18.15 -19.52
C ASP A 12 -3.26 -18.80 -20.85
N GLU A 13 -2.93 -18.00 -21.87
CA GLU A 13 -2.39 -18.49 -23.14
C GLU A 13 -1.06 -19.24 -22.94
N LEU A 14 -0.13 -18.67 -22.17
CA LEU A 14 1.12 -19.33 -21.82
C LEU A 14 0.92 -20.68 -21.12
N ASN A 15 -0.10 -20.79 -20.27
CA ASN A 15 -0.43 -22.04 -19.58
C ASN A 15 -1.04 -23.10 -20.51
N ARG A 16 -1.65 -22.67 -21.62
CA ARG A 16 -2.24 -23.55 -22.64
C ARG A 16 -1.25 -24.03 -23.69
N CYS A 17 -0.14 -23.32 -23.89
CA CYS A 17 0.90 -23.69 -24.86
C CYS A 17 1.44 -25.11 -24.61
N ARG A 18 1.55 -25.90 -25.69
CA ARG A 18 2.07 -27.29 -25.64
C ARG A 18 3.46 -27.41 -26.23
N THR A 19 3.77 -26.61 -27.25
CA THR A 19 5.06 -26.67 -27.95
C THR A 19 6.07 -25.73 -27.31
N ARG A 20 7.35 -26.11 -27.35
CA ARG A 20 8.45 -25.32 -26.76
C ARG A 20 8.64 -23.95 -27.42
N THR A 21 8.36 -23.83 -28.71
CA THR A 21 8.41 -22.57 -29.48
C THR A 21 7.30 -21.62 -29.06
N GLU A 22 6.05 -22.09 -29.07
CA GLU A 22 4.86 -21.34 -28.62
C GLU A 22 5.04 -20.82 -27.19
N LYS A 23 5.53 -21.68 -26.29
CA LYS A 23 5.80 -21.29 -24.91
C LYS A 23 6.83 -20.16 -24.80
N LYS A 24 7.88 -20.19 -25.62
CA LYS A 24 8.91 -19.14 -25.63
C LYS A 24 8.33 -17.79 -26.07
N GLU A 25 7.51 -17.78 -27.11
CA GLU A 25 6.86 -16.57 -27.61
C GLU A 25 5.83 -16.00 -26.63
N ALA A 26 4.99 -16.86 -26.05
CA ALA A 26 4.03 -16.46 -25.03
C ALA A 26 4.72 -15.92 -23.77
N GLN A 27 5.88 -16.48 -23.41
CA GLN A 27 6.65 -16.04 -22.25
C GLN A 27 7.28 -14.66 -22.44
N GLU A 28 7.74 -14.35 -23.66
CA GLU A 28 8.18 -13.00 -24.00
C GLU A 28 7.04 -11.98 -23.84
N LYS A 29 5.85 -12.32 -24.36
CA LYS A 29 4.64 -11.49 -24.22
C LYS A 29 4.24 -11.28 -22.76
N ASP A 30 4.24 -12.33 -21.92
CA ASP A 30 3.94 -12.21 -20.48
C ASP A 30 4.99 -11.34 -19.76
N SER A 31 6.27 -11.46 -20.12
CA SER A 31 7.35 -10.66 -19.55
C SER A 31 7.16 -9.17 -19.80
N ILE A 32 6.85 -8.79 -21.04
CA ILE A 32 6.58 -7.40 -21.43
C ILE A 32 5.34 -6.87 -20.69
N ALA A 33 4.23 -7.59 -20.74
CA ALA A 33 2.98 -7.18 -20.09
C ALA A 33 3.14 -7.06 -18.57
N HIS A 34 3.87 -7.98 -17.94
CA HIS A 34 4.16 -7.94 -16.52
C HIS A 34 5.04 -6.73 -16.14
N ARG A 35 6.05 -6.40 -16.96
CA ARG A 35 6.88 -5.20 -16.77
C ARG A 35 6.04 -3.93 -16.83
N GLU A 36 5.13 -3.84 -17.80
CA GLU A 36 4.24 -2.69 -17.95
C GLU A 36 3.29 -2.53 -16.76
N VAL A 37 2.69 -3.62 -16.28
CA VAL A 37 1.82 -3.59 -15.10
C VAL A 37 2.59 -3.11 -13.87
N LYS A 38 3.81 -3.65 -13.63
CA LYS A 38 4.67 -3.20 -12.54
C LYS A 38 5.00 -1.70 -12.65
N GLN A 39 5.30 -1.23 -13.86
CA GLN A 39 5.61 0.18 -14.09
C GLN A 39 4.38 1.07 -13.85
N SER A 40 3.17 0.63 -14.23
CA SER A 40 1.92 1.35 -13.94
C SER A 40 1.71 1.47 -12.44
N ILE A 41 1.79 0.37 -11.70
CA ILE A 41 1.62 0.36 -10.23
C ILE A 41 2.63 1.29 -9.56
N LYS A 42 3.88 1.29 -10.03
CA LYS A 42 4.91 2.21 -9.51
C LYS A 42 4.56 3.68 -9.80
N ARG A 43 4.08 4.00 -11.00
CA ARG A 43 3.64 5.36 -11.35
C ARG A 43 2.46 5.80 -10.51
N ASP A 44 1.47 4.94 -10.33
CA ASP A 44 0.27 5.24 -9.55
C ASP A 44 0.64 5.49 -8.07
N LYS A 45 1.54 4.68 -7.51
CA LYS A 45 2.09 4.89 -6.16
C LYS A 45 2.85 6.21 -6.05
N ASN A 46 3.72 6.52 -7.02
CA ASN A 46 4.48 7.76 -7.01
C ASN A 46 3.56 8.98 -7.10
N ARG A 47 2.54 8.94 -7.97
CA ARG A 47 1.54 10.00 -8.07
C ARG A 47 0.83 10.24 -6.74
N PHE A 48 0.39 9.18 -6.07
CA PHE A 48 -0.20 9.31 -4.74
C PHE A 48 0.75 9.97 -3.74
N LEU A 49 2.02 9.56 -3.72
CA LEU A 49 3.03 10.17 -2.84
C LEU A 49 3.29 11.64 -3.16
N GLU A 50 3.36 12.01 -4.45
CA GLU A 50 3.51 13.39 -4.91
C GLU A 50 2.33 14.25 -4.47
N GLU A 51 1.10 13.81 -4.72
CA GLU A 51 -0.13 14.49 -4.29
C GLU A 51 -0.19 14.71 -2.77
N GLN A 52 0.21 13.70 -1.99
CA GLN A 52 0.30 13.84 -0.52
C GLN A 52 1.38 14.84 -0.11
N THR A 53 2.53 14.84 -0.79
CA THR A 53 3.64 15.76 -0.48
C THR A 53 3.25 17.21 -0.79
N GLU A 54 2.67 17.46 -1.96
CA GLU A 54 2.17 18.78 -2.35
C GLU A 54 1.13 19.31 -1.35
N ARG A 55 0.21 18.44 -0.90
CA ARG A 55 -0.76 18.80 0.14
C ARG A 55 -0.08 19.15 1.47
N ALA A 56 0.96 18.43 1.86
CA ALA A 56 1.71 18.75 3.08
C ALA A 56 2.41 20.11 2.98
N GLU A 57 2.95 20.46 1.81
CA GLU A 57 3.59 21.77 1.56
C GLU A 57 2.57 22.91 1.66
N GLN A 58 1.39 22.77 1.05
CA GLN A 58 0.31 23.76 1.10
C GLN A 58 -0.21 23.99 2.53
N GLU A 59 -0.40 22.91 3.30
CA GLU A 59 -0.84 23.00 4.71
C GLU A 59 0.25 23.58 5.61
N GLY A 60 1.53 23.29 5.31
CA GLY A 60 2.67 23.89 6.00
C GLY A 60 2.75 25.40 5.79
N ALA A 61 2.55 25.86 4.55
CA ALA A 61 2.47 27.29 4.22
C ALA A 61 1.28 27.98 4.89
N SER A 62 0.16 27.26 5.05
CA SER A 62 -1.04 27.77 5.72
C SER A 62 -0.97 27.70 7.26
N GLY A 63 0.13 27.18 7.81
CA GLY A 63 0.35 27.05 9.27
C GLY A 63 -0.41 25.91 9.95
N ASN A 64 -1.04 25.02 9.18
CA ASN A 64 -1.81 23.90 9.71
C ASN A 64 -0.92 22.68 10.02
N MET A 65 -0.11 22.79 11.05
CA MET A 65 0.86 21.76 11.44
C MET A 65 0.22 20.41 11.80
N ARG A 66 -1.06 20.39 12.24
CA ARG A 66 -1.78 19.15 12.54
C ARG A 66 -1.98 18.29 11.28
N LEU A 67 -2.37 18.90 10.16
CA LEU A 67 -2.54 18.17 8.90
C LEU A 67 -1.19 17.76 8.30
N VAL A 68 -0.17 18.62 8.38
CA VAL A 68 1.20 18.25 7.99
C VAL A 68 1.68 17.00 8.73
N HIS A 69 1.45 16.93 10.05
CA HIS A 69 1.80 15.74 10.84
C HIS A 69 1.03 14.49 10.40
N LEU A 70 -0.28 14.60 10.17
CA LEU A 70 -1.11 13.48 9.71
C LEU A 70 -0.67 12.96 8.34
N ILE A 71 -0.44 13.86 7.38
CA ILE A 71 0.01 13.51 6.03
C ILE A 71 1.39 12.85 6.08
N THR A 72 2.32 13.41 6.86
CA THR A 72 3.65 12.82 7.07
C THR A 72 3.56 11.43 7.70
N LYS A 73 2.63 11.23 8.65
CA LYS A 73 2.37 9.91 9.24
C LYS A 73 1.88 8.92 8.18
N THR A 74 0.95 9.33 7.32
CA THR A 74 0.46 8.53 6.17
C THR A 74 1.59 8.18 5.20
N LEU A 75 2.43 9.15 4.85
CA LEU A 75 3.60 8.97 3.96
C LEU A 75 4.65 8.02 4.54
N SER A 76 4.90 8.10 5.85
CA SER A 76 5.91 7.29 6.53
C SER A 76 5.57 5.80 6.58
N GLY A 77 4.33 5.41 6.25
CA GLY A 77 3.87 4.03 6.36
C GLY A 77 3.94 3.45 7.77
N LYS A 78 4.31 4.26 8.77
CA LYS A 78 4.27 3.88 10.18
C LYS A 78 2.81 3.86 10.61
N GLN A 79 2.16 2.73 10.33
CA GLN A 79 1.11 2.23 11.20
C GLN A 79 1.77 2.06 12.57
N SER A 80 1.70 3.10 13.41
CA SER A 80 2.00 2.95 14.82
C SER A 80 1.17 1.77 15.27
N LYS A 81 1.82 0.72 15.80
CA LYS A 81 1.09 -0.37 16.44
C LYS A 81 0.02 0.28 17.35
N PRO A 82 -1.25 -0.17 17.33
CA PRO A 82 -2.18 0.30 18.32
C PRO A 82 -1.53 0.11 19.69
N ALA A 83 -1.72 1.08 20.59
CA ALA A 83 -1.21 0.96 21.95
C ALA A 83 -1.64 -0.42 22.49
N ILE A 84 -0.67 -1.22 22.94
CA ILE A 84 -0.97 -2.50 23.57
C ILE A 84 -1.89 -2.16 24.74
N PRO A 85 -3.14 -2.68 24.78
CA PRO A 85 -4.04 -2.43 25.90
C PRO A 85 -3.34 -2.81 27.19
N ALA A 86 -3.40 -1.96 28.21
CA ALA A 86 -2.88 -2.32 29.51
C ALA A 86 -3.69 -3.51 30.06
N GLU A 87 -3.03 -4.50 30.62
CA GLU A 87 -3.71 -5.60 31.32
C GLU A 87 -3.93 -5.22 32.79
N ASP A 88 -5.10 -5.58 33.34
CA ASP A 88 -5.36 -5.52 34.77
C ASP A 88 -4.59 -6.63 35.52
N GLN A 89 -4.66 -6.64 36.86
CA GLN A 89 -4.03 -7.68 37.67
C GLN A 89 -4.64 -9.09 37.47
N GLN A 90 -5.79 -9.18 36.81
CA GLN A 90 -6.48 -10.43 36.48
C GLN A 90 -6.19 -10.89 35.03
N GLY A 91 -5.38 -10.15 34.26
CA GLY A 91 -5.03 -10.47 32.89
C GLY A 91 -6.06 -10.04 31.83
N ASN A 92 -7.05 -9.20 32.18
CA ASN A 92 -8.01 -8.68 31.22
C ASN A 92 -7.48 -7.41 30.54
N SER A 93 -7.71 -7.31 29.23
CA SER A 93 -7.31 -6.14 28.45
C SER A 93 -8.20 -4.91 28.76
N ILE A 94 -7.58 -3.83 29.21
CA ILE A 94 -8.24 -2.56 29.51
C ILE A 94 -8.22 -1.66 28.27
N PHE A 95 -9.39 -1.54 27.63
CA PHE A 95 -9.58 -0.67 26.45
C PHE A 95 -10.06 0.75 26.81
N THR A 96 -10.59 0.95 28.01
CA THR A 96 -11.18 2.24 28.44
C THR A 96 -10.13 3.17 29.05
N GLN A 97 -10.24 4.47 28.74
CA GLN A 97 -9.32 5.50 29.25
C GLN A 97 -9.35 5.60 30.79
N GLU A 98 -10.53 5.43 31.39
CA GLU A 98 -10.74 5.43 32.85
C GLU A 98 -10.01 4.26 33.53
N GLY A 99 -10.11 3.05 32.96
CA GLY A 99 -9.43 1.87 33.51
C GLY A 99 -7.90 1.97 33.41
N GLN A 100 -7.37 2.64 32.39
CA GLN A 100 -5.94 2.87 32.25
C GLN A 100 -5.40 3.88 33.27
N LEU A 101 -6.20 4.90 33.62
CA LEU A 101 -5.84 5.89 34.65
C LEU A 101 -5.87 5.31 36.06
N ALA A 102 -6.82 4.41 36.36
CA ALA A 102 -6.96 3.79 37.68
C ALA A 102 -5.83 2.81 38.05
N ARG A 103 -4.97 2.43 37.08
CA ARG A 103 -3.82 1.55 37.31
C ARG A 103 -2.65 2.28 37.99
N TRP A 104 -2.45 3.56 37.66
CA TRP A 104 -1.38 4.40 38.20
C TRP A 104 -1.84 5.09 39.48
#